data_AF-A0A1B8AII7-F1
#
_entry.id   AF-A0A1B8AII7-F1
#
_cell.length_a   1.000
_cell.length_b   1.000
_cell.length_c   1.000
_cell.angle_alpha   90.00
_cell.angle_beta   90.00
_cell.angle_gamma   90.00
#
_symmetry.space_group_name_H-M   'P 1'
#
loop_
_entity.id
_entity.type
_entity.pdbx_description
1 polymer ?
#
loop_
_entity_poly.entity_id
_entity_poly.type
_entity_poly.pdbx_seq_one_letter_code
_entity_poly.pdbx_strand_id
1 'polypeptide(L)'
;MASTSEDELITLASNGDLSQLETILSKDEESPPDETVQELLATAAKESHPDVVNFLLTKYASVPLNETIVRSAVNSGSIPIMEALLARDPSAINMPFDHYGSPLIVACMKRKNIDYLQFLLKAGADPNQDPDAAAFPLAIVAALYKDPAVIDMLLQHGAKLERSGALGASARLGNEVMMHRLLERGARPETDTVRPSEHGSPLHTAVEAGHLGVTKMLLQHGADPKELDGNGMIAVEIAKEMQEKGKDMSQILELLE
;
A
#
# COMPACT_ATOMS: atom_id res chain seq x y z
N MET A 1 7.91 31.19 35.52
CA MET A 1 7.60 30.79 34.14
C MET A 1 7.40 29.29 34.19
N ALA A 2 6.19 28.81 33.93
CA ALA A 2 5.98 27.37 33.80
C ALA A 2 6.61 26.97 32.48
N SER A 3 7.54 26.00 32.48
CA SER A 3 7.93 25.30 31.25
C SER A 3 6.63 24.74 30.65
N THR A 4 6.24 25.22 29.48
CA THR A 4 5.15 24.60 28.72
C THR A 4 5.52 23.13 28.55
N SER A 5 4.66 22.22 29.01
CA SER A 5 4.96 20.81 28.91
C SER A 5 4.84 20.37 27.45
N GLU A 6 5.74 19.49 27.02
CA GLU A 6 5.68 18.83 25.71
C GLU A 6 4.26 18.30 25.39
N ASP A 7 3.58 17.71 26.39
CA ASP A 7 2.19 17.25 26.30
C ASP A 7 1.19 18.34 25.87
N GLU A 8 1.40 19.60 26.28
CA GLU A 8 0.54 20.72 25.90
C GLU A 8 0.74 21.06 24.42
N LEU A 9 1.99 21.12 23.95
CA LEU A 9 2.30 21.35 22.55
C LEU A 9 1.73 20.25 21.66
N ILE A 10 1.88 18.98 22.06
CA ILE A 10 1.34 17.82 21.32
C ILE A 10 -0.18 17.92 21.24
N THR A 11 -0.85 18.28 22.33
CA THR A 11 -2.32 18.46 22.36
C THR A 11 -2.76 19.57 21.41
N LEU A 12 -2.07 20.70 21.39
CA LEU A 12 -2.37 21.81 20.48
C LEU A 12 -2.15 21.42 19.02
N ALA A 13 -1.05 20.72 18.71
CA ALA A 13 -0.77 20.20 17.37
C ALA A 13 -1.83 19.18 16.92
N SER A 14 -2.26 18.29 17.82
CA SER A 14 -3.32 17.30 17.57
C SER A 14 -4.68 17.94 17.29
N ASN A 15 -4.98 19.07 17.95
CA ASN A 15 -6.24 19.79 17.79
C ASN A 15 -6.23 20.79 16.64
N GLY A 16 -5.06 21.03 16.02
CA GLY A 16 -4.91 22.04 14.97
C GLY A 16 -4.96 23.48 15.49
N ASP A 17 -4.70 23.72 16.79
CA ASP A 17 -4.74 25.06 17.39
C ASP A 17 -3.46 25.83 17.07
N LEU A 18 -3.37 26.28 15.82
CA LEU A 18 -2.25 27.05 15.30
C LEU A 18 -2.02 28.34 16.11
N SER A 19 -3.10 29.03 16.51
CA SER A 19 -2.98 30.34 17.17
C SER A 19 -2.27 30.24 18.51
N GLN A 20 -2.64 29.25 19.34
CA GLN A 20 -1.99 29.02 20.62
C GLN A 20 -0.58 28.46 20.43
N LEU A 21 -0.40 27.53 19.50
CA LEU A 21 0.90 26.91 19.21
C LEU A 21 1.91 27.96 18.73
N GLU A 22 1.52 28.86 17.83
CA GLU A 22 2.33 30.02 17.41
C GLU A 22 2.68 30.93 18.58
N THR A 23 1.71 31.23 19.45
CA THR A 23 1.91 32.12 20.59
C THR A 23 2.93 31.55 21.58
N ILE A 24 2.85 30.25 21.88
CA ILE A 24 3.76 29.60 22.82
C ILE A 24 5.17 29.50 22.20
N LEU A 25 5.26 28.94 20.98
CA LEU A 25 6.55 28.71 20.33
C LEU A 25 7.26 29.99 19.88
N SER A 26 6.57 31.14 19.85
CA SER A 26 7.19 32.44 19.57
C SER A 26 7.60 33.22 20.81
N LYS A 27 7.13 32.82 22.00
CA LYS A 27 7.52 33.42 23.28
C LYS A 27 8.71 32.70 23.91
N ASP A 28 8.91 31.43 23.59
CA ASP A 28 10.01 30.65 24.14
C ASP A 28 11.35 31.10 23.51
N GLU A 29 12.33 31.45 24.35
CA GLU A 29 13.67 31.85 23.89
C GLU A 29 14.51 30.64 23.45
N GLU A 30 14.17 29.45 23.96
CA GLU A 30 14.84 28.20 23.61
C GLU A 30 13.97 27.39 22.65
N SER A 31 14.59 26.91 21.56
CA SER A 31 13.88 26.05 20.61
C SER A 31 13.58 24.70 21.27
N PRO A 32 12.37 24.13 21.07
CA PRO A 32 12.12 22.75 21.46
C PRO A 32 13.15 21.81 20.81
N PRO A 33 13.47 20.67 21.45
CA PRO A 33 14.32 19.64 20.86
C PRO A 33 13.77 19.16 19.51
N ASP A 34 14.66 18.73 18.61
CA ASP A 34 14.28 18.19 17.30
C ASP A 34 13.27 17.04 17.42
N GLU A 35 13.42 16.16 18.43
CA GLU A 35 12.52 15.04 18.69
C GLU A 35 11.08 15.52 18.98
N THR A 36 10.93 16.54 19.83
CA THR A 36 9.64 17.17 20.11
C THR A 36 9.04 17.78 18.85
N VAL A 37 9.82 18.54 18.06
CA VAL A 37 9.35 19.11 16.79
C VAL A 37 8.87 18.02 15.82
N GLN A 38 9.61 16.91 15.73
CA GLN A 38 9.23 15.77 14.90
C GLN A 38 7.92 15.13 15.37
N GLU A 39 7.69 15.02 16.69
CA GLU A 39 6.45 14.52 17.25
C GLU A 39 5.26 15.46 16.99
N LEU A 40 5.46 16.77 17.09
CA LEU A 40 4.45 17.78 16.73
C LEU A 40 4.08 17.68 15.24
N LEU A 41 5.09 17.58 14.36
CA LEU A 41 4.89 17.40 12.92
C LEU A 41 4.12 16.11 12.62
N ALA A 42 4.52 14.98 13.23
CA ALA A 42 3.87 13.69 13.02
C ALA A 42 2.42 13.69 13.53
N THR A 43 2.16 14.33 14.67
CA THR A 43 0.83 14.45 15.28
C THR A 43 -0.09 15.33 14.44
N ALA A 44 0.35 16.53 14.07
CA ALA A 44 -0.42 17.42 13.20
C ALA A 44 -0.67 16.80 11.81
N ALA A 45 0.31 16.08 11.26
CA ALA A 45 0.17 15.37 9.99
C ALA A 45 -0.89 14.26 10.09
N LYS A 46 -0.85 13.46 11.14
CA LYS A 46 -1.78 12.34 11.38
C LYS A 46 -3.23 12.83 11.51
N GLU A 47 -3.44 13.91 12.26
CA GLU A 47 -4.76 14.52 12.48
C GLU A 47 -5.20 15.46 11.35
N SER A 48 -4.39 15.53 10.27
CA SER A 48 -4.70 16.26 9.04
C SER A 48 -4.81 17.79 9.18
N HIS A 49 -3.89 18.42 9.92
CA HIS A 49 -3.82 19.88 10.12
C HIS A 49 -2.72 20.53 9.26
N PRO A 50 -2.97 20.85 7.97
CA PRO A 50 -1.94 21.37 7.06
C PRO A 50 -1.36 22.72 7.51
N ASP A 51 -2.15 23.57 8.15
CA ASP A 51 -1.67 24.90 8.58
C ASP A 51 -0.64 24.77 9.70
N VAL A 52 -0.88 23.87 10.67
CA VAL A 52 0.08 23.55 11.73
C VAL A 52 1.35 22.92 11.15
N VAL A 53 1.20 21.97 10.22
CA VAL A 53 2.35 21.35 9.54
C VAL A 53 3.19 22.41 8.82
N ASN A 54 2.57 23.28 8.03
CA ASN A 54 3.27 24.34 7.29
C ASN A 54 4.00 25.32 8.23
N PHE A 55 3.35 25.71 9.32
CA PHE A 55 3.97 26.56 10.33
C PHE A 55 5.21 25.88 10.94
N LEU A 56 5.08 24.62 11.38
CA LEU A 56 6.17 23.88 11.98
C LEU A 56 7.33 23.66 11.00
N LEU A 57 7.06 23.29 9.75
CA LEU A 57 8.09 23.13 8.71
C LEU A 57 8.82 24.44 8.38
N THR A 58 8.10 25.57 8.44
CA THR A 58 8.68 26.89 8.17
C THR A 58 9.55 27.37 9.32
N LYS A 59 9.03 27.26 10.55
CA LYS A 59 9.73 27.71 11.76
C LYS A 59 10.92 26.81 12.10
N TYR A 60 10.75 25.51 11.89
CA TYR A 60 11.76 24.49 12.09
C TYR A 60 12.12 23.83 10.75
N ALA A 61 12.64 24.66 9.83
CA ALA A 61 13.65 24.18 8.87
C ALA A 61 14.83 23.58 9.67
N SER A 62 15.97 23.16 9.15
CA SER A 62 16.96 22.33 9.92
C SER A 62 16.47 21.00 10.51
N VAL A 63 15.31 20.89 11.19
CA VAL A 63 14.76 19.62 11.69
C VAL A 63 14.48 18.70 10.49
N PRO A 64 15.05 17.49 10.46
CA PRO A 64 14.88 16.58 9.34
C PRO A 64 13.53 15.88 9.39
N LEU A 65 12.99 15.57 8.21
CA LEU A 65 11.85 14.66 8.10
C LEU A 65 12.30 13.24 8.44
N ASN A 66 11.50 12.54 9.22
CA ASN A 66 11.70 11.14 9.55
C ASN A 66 10.53 10.30 9.03
N GLU A 67 10.68 8.98 9.12
CA GLU A 67 9.65 8.03 8.71
C GLU A 67 8.29 8.30 9.36
N THR A 68 8.25 8.56 10.68
CA THR A 68 7.00 8.79 11.41
C THR A 68 6.20 9.94 10.83
N ILE A 69 6.86 11.05 10.47
CA ILE A 69 6.21 12.22 9.87
C ILE A 69 5.64 11.87 8.49
N VAL A 70 6.46 11.28 7.61
CA VAL A 70 6.04 10.94 6.24
C VAL A 70 4.91 9.90 6.26
N ARG A 71 5.02 8.89 7.12
CA ARG A 71 3.99 7.86 7.32
C ARG A 71 2.69 8.45 7.88
N SER A 72 2.75 9.39 8.81
CA SER A 72 1.57 10.11 9.30
C SER A 72 0.88 10.91 8.20
N ALA A 73 1.63 11.61 7.35
CA ALA A 73 1.08 12.30 6.19
C ALA A 73 0.37 11.34 5.22
N VAL A 74 1.00 10.20 4.90
CA VAL A 74 0.38 9.15 4.09
C VAL A 74 -0.88 8.59 4.73
N ASN A 75 -0.86 8.34 6.04
CA ASN A 75 -2.01 7.82 6.78
C ASN A 75 -3.18 8.81 6.82
N SER A 76 -2.91 10.12 6.85
CA SER A 76 -3.97 11.14 6.74
C SER A 76 -4.60 11.10 5.34
N GLY A 77 -3.79 10.91 4.29
CA GLY A 77 -4.24 11.04 2.89
C GLY A 77 -4.44 12.50 2.46
N SER A 78 -3.93 13.45 3.24
CA SER A 78 -3.96 14.88 2.92
C SER A 78 -2.89 15.21 1.88
N ILE A 79 -3.32 15.55 0.67
CA ILE A 79 -2.44 16.03 -0.40
C ILE A 79 -1.67 17.29 0.04
N PRO A 80 -2.29 18.32 0.62
CA PRO A 80 -1.56 19.52 1.07
C PRO A 80 -0.43 19.23 2.05
N ILE A 81 -0.62 18.27 2.97
CA ILE A 81 0.42 17.89 3.93
C ILE A 81 1.57 17.19 3.21
N MET A 82 1.25 16.24 2.33
CA MET A 82 2.29 15.55 1.57
C MET A 82 3.04 16.52 0.63
N GLU A 83 2.35 17.47 -0.01
CA GLU A 83 2.98 18.53 -0.80
C GLU A 83 3.95 19.38 0.02
N ALA A 84 3.56 19.77 1.24
CA ALA A 84 4.42 20.54 2.14
C ALA A 84 5.70 19.76 2.52
N LEU A 85 5.57 18.46 2.81
CA LEU A 85 6.72 17.59 3.08
C LEU A 85 7.63 17.45 1.85
N LEU A 86 7.06 17.27 0.66
CA LEU A 86 7.83 17.13 -0.59
C LEU A 86 8.51 18.43 -1.02
N ALA A 87 7.91 19.59 -0.73
CA ALA A 87 8.54 20.89 -0.93
C ALA A 87 9.78 21.06 -0.02
N ARG A 88 9.77 20.43 1.15
CA ARG A 88 10.90 20.42 2.09
C ARG A 88 11.98 19.44 1.69
N ASP A 89 11.59 18.22 1.31
CA ASP A 89 12.48 17.15 0.88
C ASP A 89 11.77 16.24 -0.15
N PRO A 90 12.08 16.39 -1.45
CA PRO A 90 11.50 15.55 -2.49
C PRO A 90 11.82 14.06 -2.33
N SER A 91 12.90 13.70 -1.64
CA SER A 91 13.26 12.28 -1.42
C SER A 91 12.26 11.55 -0.52
N ALA A 92 11.46 12.30 0.25
CA ALA A 92 10.40 11.74 1.09
C ALA A 92 9.38 10.91 0.30
N ILE A 93 9.22 11.13 -1.02
CA ILE A 93 8.25 10.38 -1.85
C ILE A 93 8.57 8.88 -1.94
N ASN A 94 9.84 8.49 -1.80
CA ASN A 94 10.33 7.12 -1.89
C ASN A 94 11.05 6.68 -0.61
N MET A 95 10.80 7.35 0.51
CA MET A 95 11.43 7.05 1.80
C MET A 95 11.20 5.57 2.16
N PRO A 96 12.26 4.80 2.47
CA PRO A 96 12.11 3.43 2.93
C PRO A 96 11.54 3.44 4.36
N PHE A 97 10.56 2.59 4.59
CA PHE A 97 9.91 2.41 5.88
C PHE A 97 10.37 1.11 6.56
N ASP A 98 10.42 1.13 7.89
CA ASP A 98 10.92 0.05 8.77
C ASP A 98 10.23 -1.32 8.57
N HIS A 99 8.96 -1.33 8.19
CA HIS A 99 8.16 -2.53 7.90
C HIS A 99 8.10 -2.84 6.41
N TYR A 100 9.18 -2.53 5.69
CA TYR A 100 9.37 -2.89 4.29
C TYR A 100 8.30 -2.29 3.38
N GLY A 101 8.41 -0.98 3.15
CA GLY A 101 7.50 -0.27 2.28
C GLY A 101 7.98 1.13 1.91
N SER A 102 7.16 1.81 1.14
CA SER A 102 7.30 3.20 0.72
C SER A 102 5.99 3.94 0.95
N PRO A 103 5.95 5.27 0.82
CA PRO A 103 4.71 6.05 0.88
C PRO A 103 3.61 5.48 -0.03
N LEU A 104 3.94 5.07 -1.25
CA LEU A 104 2.97 4.48 -2.18
C LEU A 104 2.46 3.11 -1.71
N ILE A 105 3.34 2.24 -1.23
CA ILE A 105 2.97 0.92 -0.69
C ILE A 105 2.01 1.09 0.49
N VAL A 106 2.33 1.97 1.45
CA VAL A 106 1.45 2.26 2.59
C VAL A 106 0.12 2.86 2.15
N ALA A 107 0.12 3.78 1.19
CA ALA A 107 -1.11 4.35 0.64
C ALA A 107 -2.02 3.27 0.03
N CYS A 108 -1.46 2.32 -0.72
CA CYS A 108 -2.19 1.16 -1.24
C CYS A 108 -2.72 0.26 -0.10
N MET A 109 -1.91 -0.07 0.91
CA MET A 109 -2.34 -0.89 2.06
C MET A 109 -3.49 -0.25 2.84
N LYS A 110 -3.45 1.08 2.99
CA LYS A 110 -4.49 1.88 3.65
C LYS A 110 -5.69 2.19 2.76
N ARG A 111 -5.73 1.63 1.54
CA ARG A 111 -6.80 1.80 0.55
C ARG A 111 -7.11 3.27 0.25
N LYS A 112 -6.07 4.11 0.14
CA LYS A 112 -6.24 5.51 -0.25
C LYS A 112 -6.92 5.62 -1.61
N ASN A 113 -7.69 6.69 -1.78
CA ASN A 113 -8.46 6.91 -3.00
C ASN A 113 -7.54 7.07 -4.22
N ILE A 114 -8.14 6.92 -5.39
CA ILE A 114 -7.45 6.97 -6.68
C ILE A 114 -6.70 8.31 -6.87
N ASP A 115 -7.28 9.43 -6.44
CA ASP A 115 -6.67 10.75 -6.57
C ASP A 115 -5.39 10.90 -5.75
N TYR A 116 -5.37 10.37 -4.52
CA TYR A 116 -4.18 10.40 -3.66
C TYR A 116 -3.06 9.52 -4.22
N LEU A 117 -3.38 8.32 -4.71
CA LEU A 117 -2.40 7.46 -5.38
C LEU A 117 -1.84 8.14 -6.64
N GLN A 118 -2.70 8.78 -7.44
CA GLN A 118 -2.28 9.51 -8.63
C GLN A 118 -1.37 10.68 -8.28
N PHE A 119 -1.67 11.40 -7.20
CA PHE A 119 -0.81 12.46 -6.69
C PHE A 119 0.58 11.93 -6.36
N LEU A 120 0.70 10.85 -5.58
CA LEU A 120 2.00 10.26 -5.22
C LEU A 120 2.80 9.85 -6.46
N LEU A 121 2.15 9.21 -7.43
CA LEU A 121 2.80 8.78 -8.68
C LEU A 121 3.27 9.98 -9.51
N LYS A 122 2.45 11.04 -9.63
CA LYS A 122 2.84 12.29 -10.31
C LYS A 122 3.99 13.00 -9.61
N ALA A 123 4.09 12.85 -8.29
CA ALA A 123 5.19 13.37 -7.48
C ALA A 123 6.48 12.53 -7.57
N GLY A 124 6.48 11.41 -8.32
CA GLY A 124 7.67 10.60 -8.54
C GLY A 124 7.79 9.37 -7.63
N ALA A 125 6.69 8.93 -7.00
CA ALA A 125 6.68 7.65 -6.31
C ALA A 125 7.00 6.50 -7.27
N ASP A 126 7.95 5.63 -6.92
CA ASP A 126 8.30 4.47 -7.73
C ASP A 126 7.30 3.33 -7.49
N PRO A 127 6.45 2.98 -8.49
CA PRO A 127 5.50 1.88 -8.36
C PRO A 127 6.14 0.50 -8.31
N ASN A 128 7.45 0.40 -8.50
CA ASN A 128 8.24 -0.83 -8.48
C ASN A 128 9.31 -0.83 -7.39
N GLN A 129 9.28 0.12 -6.45
CA GLN A 129 10.23 0.14 -5.34
C GLN A 129 10.18 -1.21 -4.63
N ASP A 130 11.35 -1.83 -4.45
CA ASP A 130 11.46 -3.15 -3.84
C ASP A 130 10.78 -3.12 -2.47
N PRO A 131 9.69 -3.88 -2.29
CA PRO A 131 8.95 -3.88 -1.05
C PRO A 131 9.63 -4.74 0.02
N ASP A 132 10.77 -5.40 -0.26
CA ASP A 132 11.52 -6.34 0.57
C ASP A 132 10.63 -7.49 1.13
N ALA A 133 9.86 -7.24 2.19
CA ALA A 133 8.89 -8.18 2.73
C ALA A 133 7.42 -7.91 2.34
N ALA A 134 7.06 -6.70 1.88
CA ALA A 134 5.70 -6.40 1.44
C ALA A 134 5.44 -6.84 -0.01
N ALA A 135 4.21 -6.64 -0.48
CA ALA A 135 3.85 -6.84 -1.88
C ALA A 135 4.05 -5.54 -2.68
N PHE A 136 4.34 -5.66 -3.98
CA PHE A 136 4.37 -4.50 -4.87
C PHE A 136 3.01 -3.77 -4.88
N PRO A 137 2.98 -2.44 -5.10
CA PRO A 137 1.74 -1.67 -5.21
C PRO A 137 0.67 -2.32 -6.09
N LEU A 138 1.06 -2.85 -7.26
CA LEU A 138 0.12 -3.51 -8.18
C LEU A 138 -0.56 -4.75 -7.58
N ALA A 139 0.16 -5.56 -6.80
CA ALA A 139 -0.42 -6.71 -6.10
C ALA A 139 -1.32 -6.29 -4.95
N ILE A 140 -0.96 -5.26 -4.19
CA ILE A 140 -1.78 -4.74 -3.09
C ILE A 140 -3.12 -4.24 -3.64
N VAL A 141 -3.11 -3.44 -4.72
CA VAL A 141 -4.38 -2.93 -5.28
C VAL A 141 -5.22 -4.05 -5.89
N ALA A 142 -4.59 -5.03 -6.55
CA ALA A 142 -5.29 -6.18 -7.11
C ALA A 142 -6.03 -7.01 -6.05
N ALA A 143 -5.49 -7.12 -4.84
CA ALA A 143 -6.16 -7.77 -3.73
C ALA A 143 -7.25 -6.89 -3.09
N LEU A 144 -6.95 -5.62 -2.81
CA LEU A 144 -7.73 -4.83 -1.84
C LEU A 144 -8.72 -3.82 -2.44
N TYR A 145 -8.54 -3.45 -3.72
CA TYR A 145 -9.36 -2.44 -4.39
C TYR A 145 -10.44 -3.06 -5.25
N LYS A 146 -11.51 -2.31 -5.50
CA LYS A 146 -12.63 -2.73 -6.36
C LYS A 146 -12.69 -2.01 -7.70
N ASP A 147 -11.97 -0.88 -7.82
CA ASP A 147 -11.95 -0.07 -9.03
C ASP A 147 -10.74 -0.46 -9.91
N PRO A 148 -10.98 -1.08 -11.08
CA PRO A 148 -9.90 -1.47 -11.99
C PRO A 148 -9.13 -0.28 -12.58
N ALA A 149 -9.67 0.94 -12.52
CA ALA A 149 -8.96 2.13 -12.96
C ALA A 149 -7.64 2.36 -12.19
N VAL A 150 -7.53 1.84 -10.96
CA VAL A 150 -6.30 1.91 -10.16
C VAL A 150 -5.16 1.07 -10.76
N ILE A 151 -5.47 -0.12 -11.31
CA ILE A 151 -4.49 -0.92 -12.07
C ILE A 151 -3.98 -0.10 -13.25
N ASP A 152 -4.92 0.51 -13.98
CA ASP A 152 -4.60 1.23 -15.21
C ASP A 152 -3.69 2.41 -14.94
N MET A 153 -3.98 3.16 -13.87
CA MET A 153 -3.15 4.27 -13.43
C MET A 153 -1.75 3.82 -13.04
N LEU A 154 -1.61 2.76 -12.24
CA LEU A 154 -0.29 2.25 -11.85
C LEU A 154 0.54 1.86 -13.08
N LEU A 155 -0.07 1.14 -14.03
CA LEU A 155 0.59 0.76 -15.29
C LEU A 155 0.97 1.98 -16.14
N GLN A 156 0.12 3.00 -16.21
CA GLN A 156 0.42 4.26 -16.91
C GLN A 156 1.62 5.00 -16.30
N HIS A 157 1.87 4.83 -15.00
CA HIS A 157 3.02 5.40 -14.30
C HIS A 157 4.21 4.42 -14.19
N GLY A 158 4.21 3.35 -14.98
CA GLY A 158 5.36 2.46 -15.13
C GLY A 158 5.42 1.29 -14.17
N ALA A 159 4.32 0.95 -13.47
CA ALA A 159 4.26 -0.30 -12.72
C ALA A 159 4.47 -1.50 -13.67
N LYS A 160 5.32 -2.45 -13.26
CA LYS A 160 5.57 -3.68 -14.00
C LYS A 160 4.42 -4.64 -13.77
N LEU A 161 3.88 -5.18 -14.85
CA LEU A 161 2.83 -6.20 -14.81
C LEU A 161 3.40 -7.60 -14.60
N GLU A 162 4.56 -7.89 -15.20
CA GLU A 162 5.21 -9.18 -15.07
C GLU A 162 5.84 -9.33 -13.68
N ARG A 163 5.68 -10.52 -13.08
CA ARG A 163 6.23 -10.87 -11.75
C ARG A 163 5.81 -9.90 -10.65
N SER A 164 4.66 -9.24 -10.79
CA SER A 164 4.16 -8.30 -9.79
C SER A 164 3.43 -9.00 -8.65
N GLY A 165 2.96 -10.23 -8.87
CA GLY A 165 2.14 -11.02 -7.95
C GLY A 165 0.68 -10.61 -7.92
N ALA A 166 0.23 -9.86 -8.92
CA ALA A 166 -1.10 -9.26 -8.90
C ALA A 166 -2.20 -10.28 -9.19
N LEU A 167 -1.97 -11.23 -10.10
CA LEU A 167 -2.84 -12.38 -10.32
C LEU A 167 -2.89 -13.25 -9.06
N GLY A 168 -1.75 -13.57 -8.45
CA GLY A 168 -1.74 -14.34 -7.19
C GLY A 168 -2.49 -13.63 -6.04
N ALA A 169 -2.33 -12.32 -5.91
CA ALA A 169 -2.99 -11.52 -4.89
C ALA A 169 -4.52 -11.41 -5.10
N SER A 170 -4.95 -11.13 -6.33
CA SER A 170 -6.38 -11.12 -6.71
C SER A 170 -7.01 -12.51 -6.62
N ALA A 171 -6.28 -13.56 -6.99
CA ALA A 171 -6.70 -14.96 -6.84
C ALA A 171 -6.96 -15.31 -5.38
N ARG A 172 -6.06 -14.95 -4.46
CA ARG A 172 -6.22 -15.24 -3.02
C ARG A 172 -7.50 -14.66 -2.44
N LEU A 173 -7.86 -13.44 -2.84
CA LEU A 173 -9.04 -12.75 -2.32
C LEU A 173 -10.28 -12.86 -3.21
N GLY A 174 -10.22 -13.64 -4.30
CA GLY A 174 -11.35 -13.83 -5.21
C GLY A 174 -11.77 -12.54 -5.91
N ASN A 175 -10.84 -11.62 -6.15
CA ASN A 175 -11.16 -10.31 -6.71
C ASN A 175 -11.30 -10.38 -8.24
N GLU A 176 -12.47 -10.85 -8.68
CA GLU A 176 -12.76 -11.10 -10.09
C GLU A 176 -12.62 -9.86 -10.99
N VAL A 177 -13.03 -8.69 -10.49
CA VAL A 177 -12.95 -7.42 -11.24
C VAL A 177 -11.50 -7.05 -11.52
N MET A 178 -10.64 -7.13 -10.50
CA MET A 178 -9.21 -6.82 -10.66
C MET A 178 -8.50 -7.90 -11.47
N MET A 179 -8.83 -9.18 -11.25
CA MET A 179 -8.32 -10.31 -12.04
C MET A 179 -8.59 -10.12 -13.53
N HIS A 180 -9.85 -9.85 -13.90
CA HIS A 180 -10.24 -9.60 -15.29
C HIS A 180 -9.42 -8.47 -15.90
N ARG A 181 -9.28 -7.34 -15.18
CA ARG A 181 -8.51 -6.21 -15.71
C ARG A 181 -7.02 -6.53 -15.89
N LEU A 182 -6.40 -7.24 -14.96
CA LEU A 182 -5.00 -7.66 -15.09
C LEU A 182 -4.79 -8.54 -16.34
N LEU A 183 -5.69 -9.49 -16.55
CA LEU A 183 -5.67 -10.38 -17.72
C LEU A 183 -5.87 -9.61 -19.04
N GLU A 184 -6.79 -8.64 -19.09
CA GLU A 184 -6.96 -7.72 -20.24
C GLU A 184 -5.69 -6.91 -20.54
N ARG A 185 -4.91 -6.57 -19.51
CA ARG A 185 -3.63 -5.85 -19.64
C ARG A 185 -2.47 -6.76 -20.03
N GLY A 186 -2.73 -8.06 -20.22
CA GLY A 186 -1.76 -9.03 -20.69
C GLY A 186 -0.96 -9.71 -19.58
N ALA A 187 -1.46 -9.68 -18.33
CA ALA A 187 -0.86 -10.46 -17.25
C ALA A 187 -0.97 -11.95 -17.59
N ARG A 188 0.12 -12.69 -17.42
CA ARG A 188 0.19 -14.11 -17.77
C ARG A 188 0.29 -14.97 -16.51
N PRO A 189 -0.66 -15.90 -16.29
CA PRO A 189 -0.68 -16.75 -15.09
C PRO A 189 0.64 -17.47 -14.81
N GLU A 190 1.30 -17.99 -15.85
CA GLU A 190 2.55 -18.77 -15.75
C GLU A 190 3.76 -17.95 -15.26
N THR A 191 3.73 -16.62 -15.43
CA THR A 191 4.89 -15.76 -15.14
C THR A 191 4.69 -14.87 -13.92
N ASP A 192 3.48 -14.84 -13.36
CA ASP A 192 3.13 -13.93 -12.27
C ASP A 192 3.36 -14.56 -10.90
N THR A 193 4.62 -14.91 -10.62
CA THR A 193 5.06 -15.47 -9.35
C THR A 193 6.08 -14.54 -8.70
N VAL A 194 5.76 -13.95 -7.54
CA VAL A 194 6.72 -13.12 -6.78
C VAL A 194 7.67 -13.98 -5.96
N ARG A 195 7.17 -15.12 -5.44
CA ARG A 195 7.93 -16.07 -4.61
C ARG A 195 7.54 -17.51 -4.99
N PRO A 196 8.19 -18.09 -6.01
CA PRO A 196 7.84 -19.43 -6.53
C PRO A 196 7.92 -20.56 -5.50
N SER A 197 8.64 -20.35 -4.39
CA SER A 197 8.98 -21.40 -3.42
C SER A 197 7.97 -21.59 -2.28
N GLU A 198 6.99 -20.70 -2.11
CA GLU A 198 6.09 -20.74 -0.94
C GLU A 198 4.61 -20.87 -1.30
N HIS A 199 4.22 -20.51 -2.52
CA HIS A 199 2.84 -20.59 -2.99
C HIS A 199 2.84 -21.02 -4.46
N GLY A 200 1.96 -21.95 -4.82
CA GLY A 200 1.76 -22.36 -6.21
C GLY A 200 1.31 -21.18 -7.09
N SER A 201 1.19 -21.45 -8.40
CA SER A 201 0.72 -20.45 -9.37
C SER A 201 -0.64 -19.80 -8.99
N PRO A 202 -1.03 -18.68 -9.63
CA PRO A 202 -2.31 -18.03 -9.34
C PRO A 202 -3.50 -18.99 -9.39
N LEU A 203 -3.45 -20.04 -10.22
CA LEU A 203 -4.47 -21.07 -10.30
C LEU A 203 -4.56 -21.91 -9.01
N HIS A 204 -3.42 -22.39 -8.51
CA HIS A 204 -3.36 -23.10 -7.22
C HIS A 204 -3.94 -22.26 -6.09
N THR A 205 -3.57 -20.97 -6.04
CA THR A 205 -4.07 -20.03 -5.04
C THR A 205 -5.60 -19.84 -5.13
N ALA A 206 -6.15 -19.69 -6.34
CA ALA A 206 -7.60 -19.54 -6.54
C ALA A 206 -8.37 -20.80 -6.12
N VAL A 207 -7.82 -21.99 -6.45
CA VAL A 207 -8.42 -23.28 -6.11
C VAL A 207 -8.37 -23.56 -4.61
N GLU A 208 -7.22 -23.36 -3.97
CA GLU A 208 -7.08 -23.51 -2.52
C GLU A 208 -8.07 -22.60 -1.77
N ALA A 209 -8.26 -21.37 -2.26
CA ALA A 209 -9.18 -20.41 -1.68
C ALA A 209 -10.66 -20.70 -2.00
N GLY A 210 -10.96 -21.45 -3.06
CA GLY A 210 -12.32 -21.82 -3.47
C GLY A 210 -13.01 -20.80 -4.40
N HIS A 211 -12.24 -19.96 -5.10
CA HIS A 211 -12.78 -18.87 -5.91
C HIS A 211 -13.05 -19.28 -7.36
N LEU A 212 -14.22 -19.90 -7.59
CA LEU A 212 -14.61 -20.46 -8.90
C LEU A 212 -14.48 -19.48 -10.08
N GLY A 213 -14.96 -18.24 -9.94
CA GLY A 213 -14.92 -17.26 -11.03
C GLY A 213 -13.50 -16.88 -11.42
N VAL A 214 -12.61 -16.74 -10.43
CA VAL A 214 -11.18 -16.50 -10.68
C VAL A 214 -10.51 -17.73 -11.30
N THR A 215 -10.78 -18.94 -10.80
CA THR A 215 -10.28 -20.19 -11.39
C THR A 215 -10.66 -20.29 -12.87
N LYS A 216 -11.92 -20.00 -13.20
CA LYS A 216 -12.41 -20.00 -14.58
C LYS A 216 -11.66 -19.01 -15.47
N MET A 217 -11.47 -17.78 -15.00
CA MET A 217 -10.73 -16.77 -15.76
C MET A 217 -9.27 -17.17 -15.99
N LEU A 218 -8.59 -17.71 -14.98
CA LEU A 218 -7.21 -18.16 -15.12
C LEU A 218 -7.06 -19.28 -16.15
N LEU A 219 -7.94 -20.29 -16.13
CA LEU A 219 -7.94 -21.36 -17.13
C LEU A 219 -8.25 -20.85 -18.54
N GLN A 220 -9.22 -19.94 -18.68
CA GLN A 220 -9.54 -19.30 -19.96
C GLN A 220 -8.36 -18.49 -20.53
N HIS A 221 -7.49 -17.98 -19.66
CA HIS A 221 -6.29 -17.25 -20.04
C HIS A 221 -5.01 -18.11 -20.01
N GLY A 222 -5.17 -19.44 -20.09
CA GLY A 222 -4.07 -20.37 -20.37
C GLY A 222 -3.28 -20.82 -19.16
N ALA A 223 -3.77 -20.67 -17.93
CA ALA A 223 -3.15 -21.33 -16.78
C ALA A 223 -3.19 -22.86 -16.96
N ASP A 224 -2.06 -23.53 -16.74
CA ASP A 224 -1.96 -24.99 -16.86
C ASP A 224 -2.50 -25.67 -15.57
N PRO A 225 -3.63 -26.41 -15.63
CA PRO A 225 -4.16 -27.13 -14.48
C PRO A 225 -3.27 -28.29 -14.01
N LYS A 226 -2.26 -28.68 -14.80
CA LYS A 226 -1.29 -29.74 -14.49
C LYS A 226 0.06 -29.22 -14.01
N GLU A 227 0.23 -27.89 -13.90
CA GLU A 227 1.38 -27.31 -13.23
C GLU A 227 1.42 -27.81 -11.78
N LEU A 228 2.62 -28.07 -11.26
CA LEU A 228 2.81 -28.49 -9.88
C LEU A 228 3.08 -27.28 -8.99
N ASP A 229 2.44 -27.22 -7.83
CA ASP A 229 2.76 -26.25 -6.79
C ASP A 229 4.05 -26.61 -6.03
N GLY A 230 4.38 -25.82 -4.99
CA GLY A 230 5.54 -26.06 -4.13
C GLY A 230 5.50 -27.38 -3.33
N ASN A 231 4.33 -28.01 -3.19
CA ASN A 231 4.13 -29.31 -2.54
C ASN A 231 4.11 -30.47 -3.54
N GLY A 232 4.26 -30.18 -4.84
CA GLY A 232 4.16 -31.19 -5.90
C GLY A 232 2.71 -31.63 -6.18
N MET A 233 1.73 -30.79 -5.88
CA MET A 233 0.31 -31.05 -6.18
C MET A 233 -0.14 -30.25 -7.40
N ILE A 234 -1.02 -30.86 -8.21
CA ILE A 234 -1.74 -30.13 -9.27
C ILE A 234 -3.05 -29.54 -8.74
N ALA A 235 -3.64 -28.60 -9.48
CA ALA A 235 -4.85 -27.89 -9.06
C ALA A 235 -6.01 -28.82 -8.65
N VAL A 236 -6.25 -29.92 -9.37
CA VAL A 236 -7.35 -30.86 -9.02
C VAL A 236 -7.09 -31.63 -7.72
N GLU A 237 -5.83 -31.87 -7.35
CA GLU A 237 -5.47 -32.52 -6.09
C GLU A 237 -5.73 -31.58 -4.90
N ILE A 238 -5.36 -30.30 -5.05
CA ILE A 238 -5.70 -29.26 -4.06
C ILE A 238 -7.22 -29.14 -3.91
N ALA A 239 -7.98 -29.15 -5.00
CA ALA A 239 -9.44 -29.08 -4.95
C ALA A 239 -10.04 -30.27 -4.17
N LYS A 240 -9.51 -31.48 -4.34
CA LYS A 240 -9.92 -32.67 -3.59
C LYS A 240 -9.60 -32.55 -2.10
N GLU A 241 -8.40 -32.09 -1.76
CA GLU A 241 -8.02 -31.87 -0.36
C GLU A 241 -8.90 -30.80 0.31
N MET A 242 -9.22 -29.72 -0.39
CA MET A 242 -10.14 -28.70 0.11
C MET A 242 -11.57 -29.23 0.28
N GLN A 243 -12.03 -30.11 -0.62
CA GLN A 243 -13.32 -30.81 -0.49
C GLN A 243 -13.36 -31.70 0.76
N GLU A 244 -12.28 -32.45 1.02
CA GLU A 244 -12.13 -33.28 2.23
C GLU A 244 -12.11 -32.44 3.51
N LYS A 245 -11.53 -31.24 3.45
CA LYS A 245 -11.55 -30.24 4.53
C LYS A 245 -12.91 -29.52 4.69
N GLY A 246 -13.91 -29.87 3.88
CA GLY A 246 -15.29 -29.40 4.01
C GLY A 246 -15.64 -28.16 3.20
N LYS A 247 -14.79 -27.69 2.28
CA LYS A 247 -15.18 -26.67 1.28
C LYS A 247 -16.00 -27.32 0.17
N ASP A 248 -17.01 -26.62 -0.34
CA ASP A 248 -17.69 -27.08 -1.56
C ASP A 248 -16.81 -26.75 -2.78
N MET A 249 -16.19 -27.78 -3.36
CA MET A 249 -15.31 -27.68 -4.52
C MET A 249 -15.92 -28.30 -5.76
N SER A 250 -17.20 -28.71 -5.73
CA SER A 250 -17.84 -29.51 -6.78
C SER A 250 -17.69 -28.88 -8.18
N GLN A 251 -17.97 -27.58 -8.28
CA GLN A 251 -17.86 -26.85 -9.55
C GLN A 251 -16.42 -26.59 -9.98
N ILE A 252 -15.50 -26.45 -9.02
CA ILE A 252 -14.06 -26.29 -9.33
C ILE A 252 -13.48 -27.61 -9.81
N LEU A 253 -13.88 -28.74 -9.22
CA LEU A 253 -13.48 -30.08 -9.64
C LEU A 253 -13.96 -30.37 -11.06
N GLU A 254 -15.24 -30.10 -11.38
CA GLU A 254 -15.77 -30.25 -12.74
C GLU A 254 -15.02 -29.39 -13.76
N LEU A 255 -14.53 -28.22 -13.35
CA LEU A 255 -13.78 -27.30 -14.21
C LEU A 255 -12.33 -27.76 -14.47
N LEU A 256 -11.76 -28.58 -13.59
CA LEU A 256 -10.37 -29.04 -13.65
C LEU A 256 -10.20 -30.43 -14.29
N GLU A 257 -11.29 -31.18 -14.47
CA GLU A 257 -11.35 -32.49 -15.16
C GLU A 257 -11.37 -32.35 -16.70
#